data_AF-A0A959F4Q8-F1
#
_entry.id   AF-A0A959F4Q8-F1
#
_cell.length_a   1.000
_cell.length_b   1.000
_cell.length_c   1.000
_cell.angle_alpha   90.00
_cell.angle_beta   90.00
_cell.angle_gamma   90.00
#
_symmetry.space_group_name_H-M   'P 1'
#
loop_
_entity.id
_entity.type
_entity.pdbx_description
1 polymer ?
#
loop_
_entity_poly.entity_id
_entity_poly.type
_entity_poly.pdbx_seq_one_letter_code
_entity_poly.pdbx_strand_id
1 'polypeptide(L)'
;MKSLPLIATVFGLFLVQLSWAHSTNTDWENLLRDQLNSALGNESFSIQTLQIAPSEKRLTGVGTFFKKEGVRFTVSYEGAEEIGSFEATMPSNAKVSVTHGEIRELAGQRLEQFLPDALQKSVYLEGFRIEFSKKEKKAQSIHLLFNALNNWEFLQGSQVALEQIKIRFEVEHPTEKAKRHTHGILTGLTTIAGKSVALEADLTSRKEELQLSGTTGDLSFQGSLQSLIGRSSIHGIDLPDNLISLDLSTATLTFAPYQKWITLRANSSWGEVDMWVQRPTNSKQKETAYLVTISPPEGFRLSWIHANLKALDGIDLSKQKIVLSSEEKSKEETSKIPGLSEMATYVSRGLSMVADLDVRKLGIDHLIGVKNLIVSSPLSSKLEHIRFDAALETNIAFGKTATLKDVIFRLKPAPSNFAVSLLGVMETQVDEDVLIFKGGVELVLSDQTFNFLAMMNGDWNDPLGARGLQVSDLGIQMGASFTTAPVLLPNIALAGKVEIGKFRGSATVAFDARNPAKSMLAADFNQLILWDLVAALCSDAVEKHIPADMKDNLRSIYFKDVELEAVPAPVQVLDRL
;
A
#
# COMPACT_ATOMS: atom_id res chain seq x y z
N MET A 1 -93.37 -44.30 54.56
CA MET A 1 -93.15 -44.40 53.10
C MET A 1 -91.80 -45.08 52.87
N LYS A 2 -91.82 -46.23 52.17
CA LYS A 2 -90.74 -46.95 51.42
C LYS A 2 -89.30 -46.90 51.97
N SER A 3 -88.51 -47.95 52.12
CA SER A 3 -88.58 -49.41 51.96
C SER A 3 -87.22 -49.98 52.44
N LEU A 4 -87.22 -51.20 52.99
CA LEU A 4 -86.11 -52.11 53.37
C LEU A 4 -85.00 -52.33 52.28
N PRO A 5 -83.95 -53.19 52.46
CA PRO A 5 -82.91 -53.29 53.52
C PRO A 5 -81.48 -53.75 53.02
N LEU A 6 -80.53 -53.91 53.96
CA LEU A 6 -79.45 -54.95 54.07
C LEU A 6 -78.15 -54.99 53.17
N ILE A 7 -77.01 -55.11 53.89
CA ILE A 7 -75.74 -55.89 53.69
C ILE A 7 -74.50 -55.33 52.92
N ALA A 8 -73.35 -55.50 53.64
CA ALA A 8 -71.96 -55.79 53.26
C ALA A 8 -70.91 -54.69 53.02
N THR A 9 -69.92 -54.67 53.93
CA THR A 9 -68.46 -54.91 53.73
C THR A 9 -67.75 -54.27 52.53
N VAL A 10 -66.67 -53.51 52.79
CA VAL A 10 -65.26 -53.77 52.37
C VAL A 10 -64.39 -52.50 52.54
N PHE A 11 -63.22 -52.72 53.14
CA PHE A 11 -62.07 -51.82 53.29
C PHE A 11 -61.53 -51.33 51.93
N GLY A 12 -61.41 -50.01 51.75
CA GLY A 12 -60.76 -49.40 50.59
C GLY A 12 -59.25 -49.29 50.79
N LEU A 13 -58.51 -50.18 50.11
CA LEU A 13 -57.05 -50.14 49.95
C LEU A 13 -56.73 -49.33 48.70
N PHE A 14 -55.89 -48.30 48.85
CA PHE A 14 -55.35 -47.50 47.75
C PHE A 14 -54.51 -48.38 46.81
N LEU A 15 -54.96 -48.50 45.56
CA LEU A 15 -54.19 -49.06 44.45
C LEU A 15 -53.10 -48.05 44.03
N VAL A 16 -51.87 -48.26 44.49
CA VAL A 16 -50.68 -47.78 43.80
C VAL A 16 -50.33 -48.81 42.74
N GLN A 17 -50.51 -48.47 41.46
CA GLN A 17 -49.92 -49.23 40.37
C GLN A 17 -48.41 -49.06 40.44
N LEU A 18 -47.73 -50.04 41.06
CA LEU A 18 -46.32 -50.29 40.86
C LEU A 18 -46.13 -50.81 39.44
N SER A 19 -45.85 -49.91 38.51
CA SER A 19 -45.15 -50.26 37.28
C SER A 19 -43.77 -50.78 37.70
N TRP A 20 -43.59 -52.10 37.65
CA TRP A 20 -42.29 -52.73 37.67
C TRP A 20 -41.54 -52.29 36.41
N ALA A 21 -40.84 -51.16 36.49
CA ALA A 21 -39.78 -50.86 35.56
C ALA A 21 -38.72 -51.95 35.74
N HIS A 22 -38.61 -52.85 34.75
CA HIS A 22 -37.42 -53.64 34.57
C HIS A 22 -36.25 -52.67 34.45
N SER A 23 -35.49 -52.47 35.54
CA SER A 23 -34.15 -51.90 35.44
C SER A 23 -33.31 -52.95 34.74
N THR A 24 -33.21 -52.86 33.41
CA THR A 24 -32.08 -53.44 32.69
C THR A 24 -30.84 -52.80 33.32
N ASN A 25 -30.15 -53.55 34.18
CA ASN A 25 -28.92 -53.13 34.83
C ASN A 25 -27.85 -53.05 33.74
N THR A 26 -27.91 -51.96 32.97
CA THR A 26 -27.02 -51.71 31.85
C THR A 26 -25.65 -51.49 32.46
N ASP A 27 -24.70 -52.31 32.08
CA ASP A 27 -23.32 -52.14 32.47
C ASP A 27 -22.72 -50.97 31.69
N TRP A 28 -23.02 -49.76 32.16
CA TRP A 28 -22.61 -48.50 31.55
C TRP A 28 -21.09 -48.37 31.45
N GLU A 29 -20.35 -48.99 32.36
CA GLU A 29 -18.90 -48.98 32.31
C GLU A 29 -18.40 -49.81 31.13
N ASN A 30 -18.90 -51.05 30.97
CA ASN A 30 -18.53 -51.89 29.83
C ASN A 30 -19.00 -51.32 28.49
N LEU A 31 -20.23 -50.80 28.42
CA LEU A 31 -20.73 -50.13 27.21
C LEU A 31 -19.86 -48.93 26.81
N LEU A 32 -19.49 -48.09 27.79
CA LEU A 32 -18.63 -46.93 27.54
C LEU A 32 -17.22 -47.37 27.13
N ARG A 33 -16.66 -48.39 27.79
CA ARG A 33 -15.35 -48.96 27.42
C ARG A 33 -15.36 -49.47 25.98
N ASP A 34 -16.37 -50.25 25.58
CA ASP A 34 -16.45 -50.80 24.22
C ASP A 34 -16.51 -49.71 23.15
N GLN A 35 -17.34 -48.67 23.38
CA GLN A 35 -17.44 -47.57 22.42
C GLN A 35 -16.19 -46.70 22.38
N LEU A 36 -15.60 -46.36 23.53
CA LEU A 36 -14.34 -45.62 23.58
C LEU A 36 -13.19 -46.44 22.97
N ASN A 37 -13.15 -47.75 23.18
CA ASN A 37 -12.16 -48.64 22.56
C ASN A 37 -12.28 -48.61 21.03
N SER A 38 -13.49 -48.55 20.49
CA SER A 38 -13.71 -48.44 19.05
C SER A 38 -13.16 -47.14 18.44
N ALA A 39 -13.08 -46.08 19.23
CA ALA A 39 -12.63 -44.75 18.80
C ALA A 39 -11.15 -44.48 19.13
N LEU A 40 -10.72 -44.80 20.35
CA LEU A 40 -9.42 -44.47 20.95
C LEU A 40 -8.43 -45.64 20.96
N GLY A 41 -8.89 -46.88 20.88
CA GLY A 41 -8.08 -48.08 21.08
C GLY A 41 -7.94 -48.53 22.54
N ASN A 42 -7.65 -49.81 22.74
CA ASN A 42 -7.72 -50.50 24.05
C ASN A 42 -6.71 -50.02 25.11
N GLU A 43 -5.63 -49.34 24.72
CA GLU A 43 -4.57 -48.89 25.64
C GLU A 43 -4.60 -47.37 25.90
N SER A 44 -5.55 -46.66 25.30
CA SER A 44 -5.55 -45.19 25.29
C SER A 44 -6.23 -44.54 26.50
N PHE A 45 -6.98 -45.32 27.29
CA PHE A 45 -7.69 -44.81 28.46
C PHE A 45 -7.95 -45.85 29.57
N SER A 46 -8.26 -45.35 30.77
CA SER A 46 -8.87 -46.13 31.85
C SER A 46 -9.90 -45.30 32.62
N ILE A 47 -10.98 -45.93 33.05
CA ILE A 47 -12.02 -45.29 33.88
C ILE A 47 -11.68 -45.57 35.35
N GLN A 48 -11.60 -44.51 36.16
CA GLN A 48 -11.30 -44.62 37.60
C GLN A 48 -12.59 -44.49 38.42
N THR A 49 -13.43 -43.53 38.07
CA THR A 49 -14.73 -43.31 38.70
C THR A 49 -15.79 -43.04 37.64
N LEU A 50 -16.99 -43.57 37.88
CA LEU A 50 -18.16 -43.37 37.04
C LEU A 50 -19.37 -43.13 37.95
N GLN A 51 -20.08 -42.05 37.70
CA GLN A 51 -21.32 -41.67 38.36
C GLN A 51 -22.42 -41.60 37.31
N ILE A 52 -23.56 -42.19 37.64
CA ILE A 52 -24.73 -42.26 36.76
C ILE A 52 -25.76 -41.28 37.29
N ALA A 53 -26.24 -40.38 36.43
CA ALA A 53 -27.36 -39.48 36.70
C ALA A 53 -28.54 -39.85 35.77
N PRO A 54 -29.38 -40.84 36.15
CA PRO A 54 -30.44 -41.36 35.27
C PRO A 54 -31.47 -40.31 34.84
N SER A 55 -31.83 -39.39 35.74
CA SER A 55 -32.79 -38.32 35.49
C SER A 55 -32.32 -37.31 34.45
N GLU A 56 -31.00 -37.18 34.27
CA GLU A 56 -30.38 -36.24 33.32
C GLU A 56 -29.90 -36.94 32.05
N LYS A 57 -30.09 -38.27 31.96
CA LYS A 57 -29.51 -39.12 30.93
C LYS A 57 -28.00 -38.85 30.69
N ARG A 58 -27.28 -38.74 31.80
CA ARG A 58 -25.86 -38.33 31.82
C ARG A 58 -25.02 -39.27 32.67
N LEU A 59 -23.78 -39.50 32.24
CA LEU A 59 -22.73 -40.10 33.05
C LEU A 59 -21.64 -39.06 33.27
N THR A 60 -21.03 -39.05 34.45
CA THR A 60 -19.85 -38.22 34.75
C THR A 60 -18.79 -39.08 35.39
N GLY A 61 -17.52 -38.72 35.22
CA GLY A 61 -16.46 -39.53 35.80
C GLY A 61 -15.08 -38.90 35.71
N VAL A 62 -14.12 -39.65 36.24
CA VAL A 62 -12.70 -39.34 36.15
C VAL A 62 -11.97 -40.56 35.61
N GLY A 63 -11.03 -40.32 34.72
CA GLY A 63 -10.23 -41.37 34.11
C GLY A 63 -8.79 -40.94 33.82
N THR A 64 -8.05 -41.88 33.26
CA THR A 64 -6.76 -41.64 32.62
C THR A 64 -6.98 -41.63 31.12
N PHE A 65 -6.55 -40.58 30.43
CA PHE A 65 -6.57 -40.48 28.96
C PHE A 65 -5.24 -39.93 28.48
N PHE A 66 -4.71 -40.45 27.37
CA PHE A 66 -3.41 -40.01 26.83
C PHE A 66 -2.29 -40.03 27.88
N LYS A 67 -2.29 -41.07 28.74
CA LYS A 67 -1.35 -41.25 29.85
C LYS A 67 -1.37 -40.11 30.88
N LYS A 68 -2.48 -39.38 30.98
CA LYS A 68 -2.72 -38.35 32.01
C LYS A 68 -3.91 -38.72 32.87
N GLU A 69 -3.67 -38.77 34.17
CA GLU A 69 -4.69 -39.06 35.19
C GLU A 69 -5.50 -37.81 35.53
N GLY A 70 -6.65 -37.99 36.17
CA GLY A 70 -7.48 -36.88 36.64
C GLY A 70 -8.26 -36.17 35.54
N VAL A 71 -8.40 -36.79 34.36
CA VAL A 71 -9.19 -36.27 33.25
C VAL A 71 -10.66 -36.45 33.59
N ARG A 72 -11.40 -35.34 33.64
CA ARG A 72 -12.84 -35.35 33.93
C ARG A 72 -13.60 -35.56 32.63
N PHE A 73 -14.63 -36.38 32.66
CA PHE A 73 -15.46 -36.61 31.49
C PHE A 73 -16.96 -36.57 31.80
N THR A 74 -17.73 -36.30 30.76
CA THR A 74 -19.19 -36.34 30.71
C THR A 74 -19.61 -37.17 29.51
N VAL A 75 -20.64 -37.98 29.68
CA VAL A 75 -21.26 -38.77 28.62
C VAL A 75 -22.75 -38.47 28.56
N SER A 76 -23.28 -38.21 27.37
CA SER A 76 -24.72 -38.13 27.14
C SER A 76 -25.21 -39.44 26.52
N TYR A 77 -26.39 -39.90 26.92
CA TYR A 77 -27.03 -41.07 26.33
C TYR A 77 -28.52 -40.83 26.09
N GLU A 78 -29.12 -41.51 25.11
CA GLU A 78 -30.54 -41.35 24.80
C GLU A 78 -31.39 -42.55 25.27
N GLY A 79 -30.80 -43.75 25.30
CA GLY A 79 -31.39 -45.01 25.75
C GLY A 79 -30.36 -45.96 26.34
N ALA A 80 -30.79 -47.13 26.81
CA ALA A 80 -29.97 -48.09 27.58
C ALA A 80 -28.73 -48.63 26.84
N GLU A 81 -28.59 -48.46 25.53
CA GLU A 81 -27.40 -48.89 24.77
C GLU A 81 -26.87 -47.82 23.80
N GLU A 82 -27.29 -46.57 23.98
CA GLU A 82 -27.09 -45.50 23.01
C GLU A 82 -26.38 -44.32 23.66
N ILE A 83 -25.05 -44.37 23.69
CA ILE A 83 -24.23 -43.19 23.97
C ILE A 83 -24.31 -42.26 22.77
N GLY A 84 -24.67 -41.00 23.00
CA GLY A 84 -24.70 -39.96 21.98
C GLY A 84 -23.36 -39.25 21.85
N SER A 85 -22.83 -38.77 22.97
CA SER A 85 -21.56 -38.03 23.00
C SER A 85 -20.73 -38.33 24.24
N PHE A 86 -19.42 -38.26 24.08
CA PHE A 86 -18.44 -38.27 25.16
C PHE A 86 -17.64 -36.97 25.10
N GLU A 87 -17.46 -36.28 26.22
CA GLU A 87 -16.64 -35.07 26.32
C GLU A 87 -15.70 -35.19 27.51
N ALA A 88 -14.42 -34.89 27.31
CA ALA A 88 -13.40 -34.93 28.35
C ALA A 88 -12.59 -33.63 28.38
N THR A 89 -12.26 -33.21 29.60
CA THR A 89 -11.42 -32.04 29.87
C THR A 89 -10.15 -32.47 30.58
N MET A 90 -9.01 -32.07 30.02
CA MET A 90 -7.70 -32.36 30.56
C MET A 90 -7.45 -31.49 31.80
N PRO A 91 -6.71 -31.98 32.82
CA PRO A 91 -6.31 -31.15 33.94
C PRO A 91 -5.35 -30.06 33.47
N SER A 92 -5.33 -28.90 34.14
CA SER A 92 -4.59 -27.71 33.70
C SER A 92 -3.07 -27.90 33.55
N ASN A 93 -2.50 -28.91 34.21
CA ASN A 93 -1.08 -29.28 34.12
C ASN A 93 -0.80 -30.39 33.09
N ALA A 94 -1.82 -30.90 32.39
CA ALA A 94 -1.64 -31.92 31.36
C ALA A 94 -0.97 -31.32 30.10
N LYS A 95 0.30 -31.68 29.90
CA LYS A 95 1.04 -31.34 28.67
C LYS A 95 0.94 -32.46 27.64
N VAL A 96 -0.26 -32.68 27.09
CA VAL A 96 -0.45 -33.59 25.95
C VAL A 96 -0.27 -32.81 24.65
N SER A 97 0.89 -32.95 24.02
CA SER A 97 1.22 -32.24 22.78
C SER A 97 0.42 -32.77 21.59
N VAL A 98 0.16 -31.92 20.60
CA VAL A 98 -0.43 -32.32 19.30
C VAL A 98 0.34 -33.45 18.59
N THR A 99 1.64 -33.64 18.89
CA THR A 99 2.48 -34.70 18.32
C THR A 99 2.38 -36.05 19.03
N HIS A 100 1.52 -36.16 20.05
CA HIS A 100 1.32 -37.41 20.81
C HIS A 100 0.86 -38.54 19.88
N GLY A 101 1.43 -39.74 20.03
CA GLY A 101 1.20 -40.86 19.10
C GLY A 101 -0.28 -41.22 18.95
N GLU A 102 -0.99 -41.32 20.07
CA GLU A 102 -2.41 -41.62 20.16
C GLU A 102 -3.27 -40.54 19.45
N ILE A 103 -2.90 -39.26 19.53
CA ILE A 103 -3.59 -38.18 18.79
C ILE A 103 -3.39 -38.34 17.28
N ARG A 104 -2.18 -38.70 16.86
CA ARG A 104 -1.85 -38.94 15.45
C ARG A 104 -2.62 -40.14 14.88
N GLU A 105 -2.79 -41.20 15.66
CA GLU A 105 -3.57 -42.37 15.26
C GLU A 105 -5.06 -42.03 15.07
N LEU A 106 -5.62 -41.26 16.01
CA LEU A 106 -6.99 -40.74 15.94
C LEU A 106 -7.21 -39.91 14.68
N ALA A 107 -6.37 -38.92 14.45
CA ALA A 107 -6.47 -38.06 13.27
C ALA A 107 -6.15 -38.80 11.97
N GLY A 108 -5.37 -39.88 12.01
CA GLY A 108 -4.89 -40.59 10.82
C GLY A 108 -3.77 -39.89 10.06
N GLN A 109 -3.34 -38.74 10.56
CA GLN A 109 -2.32 -37.90 9.98
C GLN A 109 -1.67 -37.04 11.07
N ARG A 110 -0.60 -36.36 10.70
CA ARG A 110 0.17 -35.50 11.59
C ARG A 110 -0.51 -34.14 11.70
N LEU A 111 -1.29 -33.92 12.76
CA LEU A 111 -1.97 -32.64 13.01
C LEU A 111 -1.00 -31.46 13.12
N GLU A 112 0.24 -31.72 13.57
CA GLU A 112 1.29 -30.70 13.64
C GLU A 112 1.68 -30.11 12.27
N GLN A 113 1.38 -30.81 11.16
CA GLN A 113 1.63 -30.31 9.80
C GLN A 113 0.69 -29.17 9.40
N PHE A 114 -0.48 -29.09 10.04
CA PHE A 114 -1.45 -28.00 9.83
C PHE A 114 -1.10 -26.76 10.64
N LEU A 115 -0.27 -26.90 11.68
CA LEU A 115 0.04 -25.81 12.60
C LEU A 115 1.19 -24.94 12.11
N PRO A 116 1.12 -23.61 12.37
CA PRO A 116 2.28 -22.74 12.25
C PRO A 116 3.48 -23.27 13.03
N ASP A 117 4.68 -23.11 12.48
CA ASP A 117 5.91 -23.66 13.08
C ASP A 117 6.18 -23.07 14.48
N ALA A 118 5.76 -21.82 14.71
CA ALA A 118 5.84 -21.15 16.01
C ALA A 118 4.96 -21.80 17.09
N LEU A 119 3.90 -22.53 16.70
CA LEU A 119 2.90 -23.10 17.61
C LEU A 119 3.08 -24.60 17.86
N GLN A 120 3.74 -25.33 16.97
CA GLN A 120 3.83 -26.81 17.04
C GLN A 120 4.33 -27.36 18.39
N LYS A 121 5.18 -26.61 19.11
CA LYS A 121 5.76 -27.04 20.40
C LYS A 121 5.07 -26.48 21.63
N SER A 122 4.15 -25.54 21.47
CA SER A 122 3.51 -24.79 22.57
C SER A 122 2.01 -25.07 22.72
N VAL A 123 1.47 -25.97 21.89
CA VAL A 123 0.04 -26.32 21.83
C VAL A 123 -0.22 -27.64 22.54
N TYR A 124 -1.15 -27.62 23.49
CA TYR A 124 -1.51 -28.77 24.33
C TYR A 124 -3.02 -29.01 24.36
N LEU A 125 -3.42 -30.28 24.46
CA LEU A 125 -4.82 -30.68 24.49
C LEU A 125 -5.48 -30.15 25.76
N GLU A 126 -6.51 -29.33 25.60
CA GLU A 126 -7.38 -28.83 26.66
C GLU A 126 -8.56 -29.78 26.89
N GLY A 127 -9.09 -30.36 25.82
CA GLY A 127 -10.18 -31.32 25.90
C GLY A 127 -10.47 -31.97 24.56
N PHE A 128 -11.36 -32.97 24.57
CA PHE A 128 -11.83 -33.61 23.36
C PHE A 128 -13.27 -34.09 23.51
N ARG A 129 -13.97 -34.16 22.39
CA ARG A 129 -15.35 -34.66 22.29
C ARG A 129 -15.43 -35.71 21.20
N ILE A 130 -16.20 -36.77 21.44
CA ILE A 130 -16.49 -37.83 20.48
C ILE A 130 -18.01 -37.86 20.31
N GLU A 131 -18.48 -37.84 19.08
CA GLU A 131 -19.88 -38.09 18.75
C GLU A 131 -20.03 -39.48 18.15
N PHE A 132 -21.00 -40.24 18.63
CA PHE A 132 -21.23 -41.61 18.18
C PHE A 132 -22.46 -41.68 17.27
N SER A 133 -22.34 -42.46 16.20
CA SER A 133 -23.45 -42.75 15.31
C SER A 133 -24.50 -43.59 16.03
N LYS A 134 -25.74 -43.10 16.06
CA LYS A 134 -26.90 -43.84 16.61
C LYS A 134 -27.11 -45.21 15.95
N LYS A 135 -26.75 -45.34 14.67
CA LYS A 135 -26.97 -46.58 13.89
C LYS A 135 -25.82 -47.56 14.00
N GLU A 136 -24.59 -47.06 13.97
CA GLU A 136 -23.40 -47.91 13.82
C GLU A 136 -22.66 -48.15 15.14
N LYS A 137 -23.03 -47.44 16.22
CA LYS A 137 -22.34 -47.46 17.52
C LYS A 137 -20.82 -47.20 17.40
N LYS A 138 -20.42 -46.48 16.36
CA LYS A 138 -19.04 -46.06 16.06
C LYS A 138 -18.91 -44.55 16.17
N ALA A 139 -17.71 -44.06 16.44
CA ALA A 139 -17.42 -42.63 16.41
C ALA A 139 -17.66 -42.07 14.99
N GLN A 140 -18.57 -41.10 14.92
CA GLN A 140 -18.91 -40.33 13.73
C GLN A 140 -17.96 -39.14 13.57
N SER A 141 -17.66 -38.42 14.66
CA SER A 141 -16.71 -37.31 14.67
C SER A 141 -15.91 -37.28 15.98
N ILE A 142 -14.70 -36.75 15.91
CA ILE A 142 -13.87 -36.42 17.08
C ILE A 142 -13.44 -34.97 16.98
N HIS A 143 -13.78 -34.17 17.99
CA HIS A 143 -13.35 -32.80 18.14
C HIS A 143 -12.22 -32.74 19.16
N LEU A 144 -11.06 -32.24 18.76
CA LEU A 144 -9.90 -32.04 19.62
C LEU A 144 -9.71 -30.54 19.85
N LEU A 145 -9.73 -30.10 21.10
CA LEU A 145 -9.50 -28.72 21.49
C LEU A 145 -8.11 -28.57 22.11
N PHE A 146 -7.30 -27.72 21.51
CA PHE A 146 -5.97 -27.38 22.00
C PHE A 146 -5.85 -25.91 22.36
N ASN A 147 -4.99 -25.62 23.31
CA ASN A 147 -4.63 -24.26 23.73
C ASN A 147 -3.12 -24.05 23.59
N ALA A 148 -2.70 -22.87 23.11
CA ALA A 148 -1.28 -22.50 23.07
C ALA A 148 -0.86 -21.75 24.34
N LEU A 149 0.30 -22.10 24.90
CA LEU A 149 0.84 -21.41 26.09
C LEU A 149 1.57 -20.10 25.78
N ASN A 150 1.96 -19.90 24.52
CA ASN A 150 2.74 -18.75 24.08
C ASN A 150 1.94 -17.94 23.08
N ASN A 151 2.12 -16.62 23.14
CA ASN A 151 1.66 -15.71 22.10
C ASN A 151 2.43 -15.96 20.79
N TRP A 152 1.80 -15.66 19.66
CA TRP A 152 2.41 -15.79 18.34
C TRP A 152 2.56 -14.41 17.70
N GLU A 153 3.79 -13.94 17.58
CA GLU A 153 4.11 -12.75 16.78
C GLU A 153 3.94 -13.05 15.29
N PHE A 154 3.01 -12.36 14.62
CA PHE A 154 2.73 -12.59 13.19
C PHE A 154 3.92 -12.23 12.30
N LEU A 155 4.56 -11.11 12.62
CA LEU A 155 5.78 -10.64 11.97
C LEU A 155 6.80 -10.36 13.08
N GLN A 156 7.99 -10.96 13.00
CA GLN A 156 9.04 -10.84 14.02
C GLN A 156 9.35 -9.36 14.33
N GLY A 157 9.11 -8.90 15.56
CA GLY A 157 9.31 -7.48 15.94
C GLY A 157 8.21 -6.52 15.48
N SER A 158 7.06 -7.02 15.01
CA SER A 158 5.82 -6.24 14.99
C SER A 158 5.29 -6.07 16.41
N GLN A 159 4.44 -5.06 16.62
CA GLN A 159 3.75 -4.88 17.90
C GLN A 159 2.47 -5.73 18.02
N VAL A 160 2.20 -6.59 17.04
CA VAL A 160 0.97 -7.36 16.94
C VAL A 160 1.26 -8.84 17.12
N ALA A 161 0.68 -9.40 18.17
CA ALA A 161 0.71 -10.83 18.45
C ALA A 161 -0.71 -11.39 18.51
N LEU A 162 -0.83 -12.68 18.22
CA LEU A 162 -2.01 -13.47 18.55
C LEU A 162 -1.84 -14.02 19.97
N GLU A 163 -2.86 -13.81 20.80
CA GLU A 163 -2.96 -14.24 22.17
C GLU A 163 -4.18 -15.17 22.33
N GLN A 164 -4.27 -15.86 23.48
CA GLN A 164 -5.40 -16.76 23.80
C GLN A 164 -5.70 -17.74 22.66
N ILE A 165 -4.64 -18.31 22.09
CA ILE A 165 -4.73 -19.10 20.86
C ILE A 165 -5.37 -20.45 21.14
N LYS A 166 -6.51 -20.71 20.49
CA LYS A 166 -7.19 -22.00 20.52
C LYS A 166 -7.19 -22.64 19.15
N ILE A 167 -6.90 -23.93 19.11
CA ILE A 167 -6.94 -24.72 17.89
C ILE A 167 -7.95 -25.83 18.06
N ARG A 168 -8.90 -25.92 17.13
CA ARG A 168 -9.90 -26.98 17.07
C ARG A 168 -9.60 -27.85 15.86
N PHE A 169 -9.49 -29.15 16.06
CA PHE A 169 -9.51 -30.11 14.97
C PHE A 169 -10.77 -30.94 15.03
N GLU A 170 -11.41 -31.12 13.90
CA GLU A 170 -12.53 -32.04 13.71
C GLU A 170 -12.07 -33.17 12.79
N VAL A 171 -12.19 -34.40 13.28
CA VAL A 171 -11.89 -35.61 12.52
C VAL A 171 -13.21 -36.33 12.27
N GLU A 172 -13.69 -36.26 11.03
CA GLU A 172 -14.89 -36.98 10.59
C GLU A 172 -14.55 -38.43 10.26
N HIS A 173 -15.46 -39.34 10.57
CA HIS A 173 -15.33 -40.78 10.34
C HIS A 173 -13.96 -41.34 10.79
N PRO A 174 -13.54 -41.10 12.05
CA PRO A 174 -12.20 -41.44 12.54
C PRO A 174 -11.89 -42.95 12.41
N THR A 175 -12.89 -43.82 12.38
CA THR A 175 -12.71 -45.28 12.26
C THR A 175 -12.66 -45.79 10.81
N GLU A 176 -13.00 -44.96 9.81
CA GLU A 176 -13.08 -45.35 8.40
C GLU A 176 -12.04 -44.63 7.54
N LYS A 177 -10.87 -45.25 7.34
CA LYS A 177 -9.73 -44.63 6.62
C LYS A 177 -10.09 -44.03 5.26
N ALA A 178 -11.02 -44.64 4.51
CA ALA A 178 -11.41 -44.17 3.19
C ALA A 178 -12.32 -42.92 3.20
N LYS A 179 -13.02 -42.66 4.31
CA LYS A 179 -13.92 -41.50 4.48
C LYS A 179 -13.37 -40.46 5.46
N ARG A 180 -12.24 -40.75 6.10
CA ARG A 180 -11.66 -39.90 7.14
C ARG A 180 -11.27 -38.54 6.55
N HIS A 181 -11.83 -37.48 7.12
CA HIS A 181 -11.48 -36.11 6.80
C HIS A 181 -11.06 -35.38 8.07
N THR A 182 -10.14 -34.42 7.96
CA THR A 182 -9.76 -33.57 9.09
C THR A 182 -9.83 -32.12 8.67
N HIS A 183 -10.56 -31.36 9.45
CA HIS A 183 -10.64 -29.91 9.34
C HIS A 183 -10.05 -29.28 10.61
N GLY A 184 -9.36 -28.16 10.46
CA GLY A 184 -8.74 -27.46 11.58
C GLY A 184 -9.08 -25.99 11.54
N ILE A 185 -9.39 -25.40 12.69
CA ILE A 185 -9.64 -23.97 12.86
C ILE A 185 -8.71 -23.46 13.95
N LEU A 186 -7.98 -22.38 13.65
CA LEU A 186 -7.20 -21.62 14.60
C LEU A 186 -7.93 -20.32 14.94
N THR A 187 -8.06 -20.05 16.23
CA THR A 187 -8.66 -18.81 16.74
C THR A 187 -7.73 -18.16 17.75
N GLY A 188 -7.85 -16.85 17.93
CA GLY A 188 -7.18 -16.14 19.02
C GLY A 188 -7.60 -14.68 19.04
N LEU A 189 -7.01 -13.91 19.95
CA LEU A 189 -7.25 -12.49 20.09
C LEU A 189 -6.00 -11.70 19.72
N THR A 190 -6.17 -10.56 19.08
CA THR A 190 -5.10 -9.57 18.92
C THR A 190 -5.57 -8.20 19.41
N THR A 191 -4.66 -7.24 19.58
CA THR A 191 -5.01 -5.87 20.00
C THR A 191 -4.62 -4.87 18.92
N ILE A 192 -5.60 -4.12 18.42
CA ILE A 192 -5.42 -3.06 17.42
C ILE A 192 -6.06 -1.78 17.92
N ALA A 193 -5.30 -0.67 17.93
CA ALA A 193 -5.74 0.62 18.47
C ALA A 193 -6.33 0.52 19.90
N GLY A 194 -5.80 -0.41 20.72
CA GLY A 194 -6.29 -0.67 22.09
C GLY A 194 -7.56 -1.52 22.17
N LYS A 195 -8.13 -1.97 21.05
CA LYS A 195 -9.29 -2.88 21.02
C LYS A 195 -8.87 -4.32 20.77
N SER A 196 -9.50 -5.25 21.48
CA SER A 196 -9.35 -6.68 21.24
C SER A 196 -10.14 -7.10 19.99
N VAL A 197 -9.49 -7.84 19.11
CA VAL A 197 -10.06 -8.35 17.85
C VAL A 197 -9.90 -9.85 17.83
N ALA A 198 -11.02 -10.57 17.71
CA ALA A 198 -10.99 -12.01 17.49
C ALA A 198 -10.59 -12.31 16.05
N LEU A 199 -9.60 -13.17 15.90
CA LEU A 199 -9.10 -13.64 14.60
C LEU A 199 -9.36 -15.14 14.47
N GLU A 200 -9.71 -15.55 13.26
CA GLU A 200 -9.95 -16.95 12.90
C GLU A 200 -9.24 -17.29 11.58
N ALA A 201 -8.79 -18.54 11.45
CA ALA A 201 -8.23 -19.11 10.23
C ALA A 201 -8.55 -20.58 10.08
N ASP A 202 -8.84 -20.99 8.84
CA ASP A 202 -8.82 -22.39 8.45
C ASP A 202 -7.38 -22.89 8.35
N LEU A 203 -7.12 -24.04 8.97
CA LEU A 203 -5.84 -24.72 8.90
C LEU A 203 -5.86 -25.72 7.75
N THR A 204 -5.05 -25.45 6.73
CA THR A 204 -4.84 -26.35 5.60
C THR A 204 -3.48 -27.03 5.68
N SER A 205 -3.25 -28.04 4.84
CA SER A 205 -1.92 -28.66 4.72
C SER A 205 -0.87 -27.74 4.07
N ARG A 206 -1.28 -26.61 3.51
CA ARG A 206 -0.44 -25.61 2.83
C ARG A 206 -0.28 -24.39 3.72
N LYS A 207 0.73 -24.41 4.58
CA LYS A 207 0.97 -23.36 5.58
C LYS A 207 1.11 -21.96 4.96
N GLU A 208 1.68 -21.89 3.76
CA GLU A 208 1.85 -20.68 2.96
C GLU A 208 0.54 -19.96 2.58
N GLU A 209 -0.59 -20.67 2.63
CA GLU A 209 -1.93 -20.14 2.35
C GLU A 209 -2.65 -19.65 3.62
N LEU A 210 -2.06 -19.85 4.81
CA LEU A 210 -2.68 -19.48 6.08
C LEU A 210 -2.94 -17.96 6.17
N GLN A 211 -4.21 -17.61 6.36
CA GLN A 211 -4.66 -16.24 6.59
C GLN A 211 -5.60 -16.20 7.80
N LEU A 212 -5.28 -15.33 8.76
CA LEU A 212 -6.15 -15.05 9.89
C LEU A 212 -6.96 -13.79 9.59
N SER A 213 -8.26 -13.84 9.80
CA SER A 213 -9.15 -12.71 9.57
C SER A 213 -10.08 -12.44 10.75
N GLY A 214 -10.50 -11.19 10.89
CA GLY A 214 -11.44 -10.79 11.92
C GLY A 214 -11.98 -9.39 11.68
N THR A 215 -13.13 -9.11 12.29
CA THR A 215 -13.81 -7.82 12.14
C THR A 215 -13.85 -7.07 13.46
N THR A 216 -13.71 -5.76 13.41
CA THR A 216 -13.85 -4.85 14.55
C THR A 216 -14.44 -3.51 14.09
N GLY A 217 -14.61 -2.55 14.99
CA GLY A 217 -15.15 -1.22 14.68
C GLY A 217 -14.62 -0.15 15.61
N ASP A 218 -14.93 1.11 15.29
CA ASP A 218 -14.52 2.33 16.00
C ASP A 218 -13.03 2.33 16.40
N LEU A 219 -12.17 2.08 15.42
CA LEU A 219 -10.73 2.26 15.56
C LEU A 219 -10.37 3.70 15.18
N SER A 220 -9.29 4.24 15.74
CA SER A 220 -8.70 5.48 15.21
C SER A 220 -7.68 5.16 14.12
N PHE A 221 -7.57 6.03 13.12
CA PHE A 221 -6.58 5.90 12.04
C PHE A 221 -5.15 5.83 12.60
N GLN A 222 -4.77 6.81 13.42
CA GLN A 222 -3.45 6.86 14.05
C GLN A 222 -3.18 5.62 14.91
N GLY A 223 -4.15 5.22 15.75
CA GLY A 223 -4.00 4.07 16.64
C GLY A 223 -3.83 2.76 15.86
N SER A 224 -4.56 2.60 14.76
CA SER A 224 -4.46 1.43 13.89
C SER A 224 -3.09 1.35 13.22
N LEU A 225 -2.64 2.45 12.61
CA LEU A 225 -1.34 2.52 11.94
C LEU A 225 -0.19 2.27 12.94
N GLN A 226 -0.26 2.88 14.13
CA GLN A 226 0.74 2.69 15.17
C GLN A 226 0.74 1.27 15.76
N SER A 227 -0.41 0.62 15.88
CA SER A 227 -0.47 -0.79 16.31
C SER A 227 0.17 -1.72 15.29
N LEU A 228 -0.06 -1.50 14.00
CA LEU A 228 0.45 -2.39 12.94
C LEU A 228 1.94 -2.20 12.67
N ILE A 229 2.43 -0.96 12.67
CA ILE A 229 3.80 -0.63 12.21
C ILE A 229 4.69 -0.15 13.36
N GLY A 230 4.12 0.49 14.38
CA GLY A 230 4.83 1.11 15.50
C GLY A 230 4.65 2.63 15.57
N ARG A 231 5.05 3.22 16.71
CA ARG A 231 4.88 4.67 16.98
C ARG A 231 5.65 5.59 16.03
N SER A 232 6.75 5.10 15.44
CA SER A 232 7.55 5.84 14.46
C SER A 232 6.94 5.87 13.05
N SER A 233 5.82 5.18 12.81
CA SER A 233 5.18 5.06 11.50
C SER A 233 4.96 6.41 10.80
N ILE A 234 4.54 7.43 11.54
CA ILE A 234 4.25 8.77 11.01
C ILE A 234 5.39 9.79 11.28
N HIS A 235 6.53 9.36 11.82
CA HIS A 235 7.59 10.28 12.20
C HIS A 235 8.22 10.94 10.96
N GLY A 236 8.24 12.27 10.94
CA GLY A 236 8.78 13.05 9.83
C GLY A 236 7.86 13.15 8.60
N ILE A 237 6.60 12.70 8.71
CA ILE A 237 5.58 12.91 7.70
C ILE A 237 4.61 13.99 8.21
N ASP A 238 4.43 15.06 7.44
CA ASP A 238 3.43 16.09 7.73
C ASP A 238 2.04 15.54 7.38
N LEU A 239 1.22 15.29 8.41
CA LEU A 239 -0.14 14.75 8.26
C LEU A 239 -1.16 15.77 8.79
N PRO A 240 -2.25 16.07 8.05
CA PRO A 240 -3.33 16.90 8.55
C PRO A 240 -4.00 16.30 9.80
N ASP A 241 -4.34 17.14 10.77
CA ASP A 241 -4.99 16.71 12.03
C ASP A 241 -6.29 15.92 11.81
N ASN A 242 -7.06 16.28 10.77
CA ASN A 242 -8.30 15.59 10.40
C ASN A 242 -8.04 14.16 9.89
N LEU A 243 -6.87 13.89 9.29
CA LEU A 243 -6.47 12.54 8.89
C LEU A 243 -6.01 11.74 10.11
N ILE A 244 -5.25 12.34 11.00
CA ILE A 244 -4.76 11.71 12.23
C ILE A 244 -5.94 11.27 13.13
N SER A 245 -6.93 12.14 13.25
CA SER A 245 -8.15 11.93 14.04
C SER A 245 -9.26 11.19 13.29
N LEU A 246 -8.99 10.66 12.09
CA LEU A 246 -10.00 9.97 11.29
C LEU A 246 -10.47 8.69 11.99
N ASP A 247 -11.76 8.60 12.24
CA ASP A 247 -12.39 7.40 12.79
C ASP A 247 -12.63 6.36 11.70
N LEU A 248 -12.25 5.13 12.01
CA LEU A 248 -12.43 3.94 11.20
C LEU A 248 -13.53 3.09 11.82
N SER A 249 -14.63 2.98 11.10
CA SER A 249 -15.78 2.15 11.49
C SER A 249 -15.51 0.67 11.17
N THR A 250 -16.49 -0.05 10.62
CA THR A 250 -16.38 -1.50 10.30
C THR A 250 -15.06 -1.81 9.60
N ALA A 251 -14.17 -2.48 10.33
CA ALA A 251 -12.81 -2.78 9.91
C ALA A 251 -12.63 -4.29 9.81
N THR A 252 -12.10 -4.76 8.68
CA THR A 252 -11.68 -6.14 8.47
C THR A 252 -10.17 -6.20 8.48
N LEU A 253 -9.62 -6.96 9.42
CA LEU A 253 -8.20 -7.25 9.51
C LEU A 253 -7.91 -8.59 8.84
N THR A 254 -6.80 -8.67 8.12
CA THR A 254 -6.30 -9.93 7.58
C THR A 254 -4.79 -10.00 7.76
N PHE A 255 -4.32 -11.10 8.32
CA PHE A 255 -2.91 -11.38 8.55
C PHE A 255 -2.53 -12.58 7.69
N ALA A 256 -1.49 -12.46 6.88
CA ALA A 256 -0.90 -13.58 6.15
C ALA A 256 0.56 -13.75 6.58
N PRO A 257 0.82 -14.46 7.70
CA PRO A 257 2.15 -14.47 8.33
C PRO A 257 3.24 -15.03 7.41
N TYR A 258 2.93 -16.07 6.63
CA TYR A 258 3.86 -16.70 5.70
C TYR A 258 4.12 -15.87 4.43
N GLN A 259 3.14 -15.08 4.02
CA GLN A 259 3.26 -14.13 2.91
C GLN A 259 3.79 -12.75 3.37
N LYS A 260 3.99 -12.59 4.68
CA LYS A 260 4.60 -11.43 5.35
C LYS A 260 3.86 -10.10 5.12
N TRP A 261 2.53 -10.14 5.02
CA TRP A 261 1.70 -8.95 4.91
C TRP A 261 0.53 -8.94 5.89
N ILE A 262 0.04 -7.74 6.17
CA ILE A 262 -1.15 -7.45 6.96
C ILE A 262 -1.99 -6.43 6.18
N THR A 263 -3.31 -6.63 6.17
CA THR A 263 -4.26 -5.63 5.67
C THR A 263 -5.25 -5.23 6.74
N LEU A 264 -5.65 -3.95 6.71
CA LEU A 264 -6.80 -3.44 7.42
C LEU A 264 -7.65 -2.68 6.41
N ARG A 265 -8.87 -3.16 6.17
CA ARG A 265 -9.87 -2.47 5.34
C ARG A 265 -10.93 -1.88 6.24
N ALA A 266 -11.24 -0.60 6.14
CA ALA A 266 -12.25 0.03 6.98
C ALA A 266 -13.02 1.13 6.25
N ASN A 267 -14.19 1.49 6.77
CA ASN A 267 -14.94 2.66 6.30
C ASN A 267 -14.69 3.86 7.21
N SER A 268 -14.65 5.06 6.64
CA SER A 268 -14.48 6.32 7.37
C SER A 268 -15.38 7.43 6.81
N SER A 269 -15.40 8.59 7.46
CA SER A 269 -16.04 9.79 6.91
C SER A 269 -15.39 10.29 5.61
N TRP A 270 -14.17 9.84 5.32
CA TRP A 270 -13.43 10.12 4.08
C TRP A 270 -13.53 8.97 3.08
N GLY A 271 -14.43 8.01 3.28
CA GLY A 271 -14.60 6.86 2.39
C GLY A 271 -13.85 5.60 2.85
N GLU A 272 -13.58 4.69 1.91
CA GLU A 272 -12.94 3.41 2.20
C GLU A 272 -11.44 3.59 2.43
N VAL A 273 -10.92 3.00 3.50
CA VAL A 273 -9.52 3.03 3.93
C VAL A 273 -8.95 1.63 3.79
N ASP A 274 -7.94 1.48 2.94
CA ASP A 274 -7.15 0.27 2.75
C ASP A 274 -5.74 0.51 3.28
N MET A 275 -5.39 -0.11 4.40
CA MET A 275 -4.02 -0.16 4.91
C MET A 275 -3.39 -1.49 4.51
N TRP A 276 -2.21 -1.41 3.91
CA TRP A 276 -1.40 -2.57 3.56
C TRP A 276 -0.01 -2.40 4.16
N VAL A 277 0.41 -3.41 4.91
CA VAL A 277 1.70 -3.45 5.61
C VAL A 277 2.43 -4.69 5.13
N GLN A 278 3.64 -4.51 4.61
CA GLN A 278 4.48 -5.62 4.18
C GLN A 278 5.87 -5.49 4.77
N ARG A 279 6.42 -6.62 5.22
CA ARG A 279 7.83 -6.66 5.59
C ARG A 279 8.65 -7.14 4.39
N PRO A 280 9.64 -6.35 3.93
CA PRO A 280 10.49 -6.78 2.83
C PRO A 280 11.20 -8.10 3.17
N THR A 281 11.26 -9.01 2.20
CA THR A 281 11.92 -10.31 2.31
C THR A 281 13.44 -10.20 2.32
N ASN A 282 13.99 -9.05 1.92
CA ASN A 282 15.41 -8.82 1.73
C ASN A 282 16.08 -8.23 2.99
N SER A 283 17.14 -8.88 3.49
CA SER A 283 17.83 -8.53 4.75
C SER A 283 18.46 -7.14 4.82
N LYS A 284 18.53 -6.42 3.69
CA LYS A 284 19.06 -5.04 3.60
C LYS A 284 18.04 -3.96 3.95
N GLN A 285 16.74 -4.22 3.79
CA GLN A 285 15.68 -3.31 4.24
C GLN A 285 15.13 -3.82 5.57
N LYS A 286 15.48 -3.14 6.66
CA LYS A 286 15.05 -3.53 8.02
C LYS A 286 13.69 -2.96 8.40
N GLU A 287 13.22 -1.95 7.68
CA GLU A 287 12.01 -1.21 8.03
C GLU A 287 10.78 -1.82 7.35
N THR A 288 9.69 -1.90 8.10
CA THR A 288 8.38 -2.35 7.61
C THR A 288 7.86 -1.32 6.61
N ALA A 289 7.60 -1.76 5.37
CA ALA A 289 6.98 -0.93 4.36
C ALA A 289 5.46 -0.90 4.58
N TYR A 290 4.85 0.26 4.38
CA TYR A 290 3.40 0.40 4.44
C TYR A 290 2.87 1.37 3.39
N LEU A 291 1.61 1.14 3.05
CA LEU A 291 0.81 1.97 2.18
C LEU A 291 -0.60 2.04 2.73
N VAL A 292 -1.12 3.25 2.85
CA VAL A 292 -2.53 3.50 3.13
C VAL A 292 -3.13 4.18 1.91
N THR A 293 -4.25 3.67 1.43
CA THR A 293 -5.07 4.31 0.41
C THR A 293 -6.42 4.65 1.01
N ILE A 294 -6.86 5.90 0.85
CA ILE A 294 -8.22 6.33 1.18
C ILE A 294 -8.90 6.66 -0.14
N SER A 295 -10.07 6.07 -0.35
CA SER A 295 -10.91 6.21 -1.53
C SER A 295 -12.14 7.04 -1.18
N PRO A 296 -12.11 8.37 -1.40
CA PRO A 296 -13.20 9.22 -1.00
C PRO A 296 -14.47 8.98 -1.82
N PRO A 297 -15.64 9.24 -1.22
CA PRO A 297 -16.91 9.17 -1.94
C PRO A 297 -16.99 10.26 -3.02
N GLU A 298 -17.92 10.08 -3.95
CA GLU A 298 -18.21 11.14 -4.93
C GLU A 298 -18.59 12.46 -4.24
N GLY A 299 -18.10 13.57 -4.80
CA GLY A 299 -18.33 14.91 -4.24
C GLY A 299 -17.46 15.26 -3.02
N PHE A 300 -16.48 14.43 -2.67
CA PHE A 300 -15.48 14.76 -1.65
C PHE A 300 -14.77 16.08 -1.97
N ARG A 301 -14.59 16.91 -0.94
CA ARG A 301 -13.96 18.23 -1.03
C ARG A 301 -12.63 18.23 -0.29
N LEU A 302 -11.59 18.78 -0.92
CA LEU A 302 -10.27 18.90 -0.32
C LEU A 302 -10.25 19.89 0.83
N SER A 303 -11.20 20.84 0.86
CA SER A 303 -11.43 21.68 2.04
C SER A 303 -11.82 20.91 3.30
N TRP A 304 -12.31 19.67 3.20
CA TRP A 304 -12.59 18.82 4.37
C TRP A 304 -11.31 18.28 5.03
N ILE A 305 -10.22 18.20 4.25
CA ILE A 305 -8.89 17.86 4.78
C ILE A 305 -8.36 19.06 5.56
N HIS A 306 -8.38 20.24 4.95
CA HIS A 306 -7.96 21.49 5.59
C HIS A 306 -8.60 22.71 4.90
N ALA A 307 -9.04 23.70 5.68
CA ALA A 307 -9.78 24.86 5.14
C ALA A 307 -8.99 25.68 4.09
N ASN A 308 -7.66 25.74 4.21
CA ASN A 308 -6.79 26.42 3.23
C ASN A 308 -6.82 25.78 1.83
N LEU A 309 -7.29 24.53 1.71
CA LEU A 309 -7.38 23.83 0.44
C LEU A 309 -8.68 24.10 -0.32
N LYS A 310 -9.53 25.01 0.17
CA LYS A 310 -10.81 25.37 -0.46
C LYS A 310 -10.70 25.79 -1.93
N ALA A 311 -9.56 26.37 -2.34
CA ALA A 311 -9.32 26.71 -3.75
C ALA A 311 -9.31 25.46 -4.66
N LEU A 312 -8.92 24.30 -4.14
CA LEU A 312 -8.86 23.05 -4.89
C LEU A 312 -10.24 22.44 -5.15
N ASP A 313 -11.27 22.79 -4.36
CA ASP A 313 -12.64 22.28 -4.56
C ASP A 313 -13.25 22.76 -5.89
N GLY A 314 -12.68 23.81 -6.51
CA GLY A 314 -13.07 24.29 -7.83
C GLY A 314 -12.38 23.56 -8.99
N ILE A 315 -11.40 22.71 -8.71
CA ILE A 315 -10.66 21.93 -9.72
C ILE A 315 -11.42 20.62 -9.96
N ASP A 316 -11.60 20.26 -11.23
CA ASP A 316 -12.32 19.07 -11.63
C ASP A 316 -11.45 17.82 -11.45
N LEU A 317 -11.42 17.32 -10.22
CA LEU A 317 -10.68 16.14 -9.79
C LEU A 317 -11.65 15.00 -9.52
N SER A 318 -11.60 13.96 -10.35
CA SER A 318 -12.40 12.75 -10.20
C SER A 318 -11.53 11.57 -9.75
N LYS A 319 -12.18 10.48 -9.29
CA LYS A 319 -11.53 9.25 -8.82
C LYS A 319 -10.41 9.48 -7.80
N GLN A 320 -10.54 10.50 -6.95
CA GLN A 320 -9.50 10.90 -6.00
C GLN A 320 -9.09 9.71 -5.11
N LYS A 321 -7.80 9.60 -4.82
CA LYS A 321 -7.21 8.69 -3.84
C LYS A 321 -6.25 9.49 -2.98
N ILE A 322 -6.36 9.39 -1.66
CA ILE A 322 -5.36 9.92 -0.75
C ILE A 322 -4.44 8.76 -0.38
N VAL A 323 -3.14 8.96 -0.55
CA VAL A 323 -2.14 7.90 -0.42
C VAL A 323 -1.07 8.31 0.57
N LEU A 324 -0.92 7.54 1.64
CA LEU A 324 0.18 7.68 2.58
C LEU A 324 1.13 6.49 2.41
N SER A 325 2.38 6.75 2.05
CA SER A 325 3.38 5.69 1.88
C SER A 325 4.66 5.93 2.67
N SER A 326 5.24 4.86 3.18
CA SER A 326 6.56 4.89 3.84
C SER A 326 7.72 5.05 2.87
N GLU A 327 7.53 4.77 1.59
CA GLU A 327 8.55 4.73 0.55
C GLU A 327 8.00 5.25 -0.78
N GLU A 328 8.90 5.53 -1.72
CA GLU A 328 8.50 5.83 -3.09
C GLU A 328 8.08 4.55 -3.79
N LYS A 329 7.03 4.61 -4.61
CA LYS A 329 6.53 3.49 -5.41
C LYS A 329 6.42 3.89 -6.87
N SER A 330 7.01 3.06 -7.73
CA SER A 330 6.90 3.18 -9.18
C SER A 330 5.48 2.89 -9.69
N LYS A 331 5.21 3.28 -10.95
CA LYS A 331 3.96 2.97 -11.64
C LYS A 331 3.71 1.46 -11.73
N GLU A 332 4.75 0.67 -11.95
CA GLU A 332 4.69 -0.79 -12.01
C GLU A 332 4.33 -1.40 -10.65
N GLU A 333 4.86 -0.85 -9.56
CA GLU A 333 4.54 -1.32 -8.21
C GLU A 333 3.10 -0.95 -7.81
N THR A 334 2.68 0.29 -8.05
CA THR A 334 1.31 0.73 -7.72
C THR A 334 0.25 0.02 -8.56
N SER A 335 0.58 -0.40 -9.79
CA SER A 335 -0.32 -1.21 -10.63
C SER A 335 -0.72 -2.56 -10.00
N LYS A 336 0.10 -3.10 -9.08
CA LYS A 336 -0.14 -4.38 -8.39
C LYS A 336 -0.95 -4.23 -7.11
N ILE A 337 -1.27 -3.00 -6.72
CA ILE A 337 -1.96 -2.68 -5.47
C ILE A 337 -3.43 -2.48 -5.81
N PRO A 338 -4.37 -3.30 -5.29
CA PRO A 338 -5.79 -3.25 -5.70
C PRO A 338 -6.38 -1.84 -5.69
N GLY A 339 -6.17 -1.06 -4.63
CA GLY A 339 -6.70 0.30 -4.48
C GLY A 339 -6.09 1.37 -5.39
N LEU A 340 -4.97 1.09 -6.06
CA LEU A 340 -4.25 2.02 -6.95
C LEU A 340 -4.09 1.51 -8.39
N SER A 341 -4.45 0.24 -8.63
CA SER A 341 -4.20 -0.46 -9.89
C SER A 341 -4.77 0.25 -11.12
N GLU A 342 -5.96 0.85 -11.00
CA GLU A 342 -6.60 1.61 -12.08
C GLU A 342 -5.90 2.93 -12.43
N MET A 343 -5.16 3.51 -11.47
CA MET A 343 -4.49 4.79 -11.66
C MET A 343 -3.02 4.63 -12.07
N ALA A 344 -2.37 3.55 -11.65
CA ALA A 344 -1.00 3.17 -12.02
C ALA A 344 -0.07 4.41 -12.17
N THR A 345 0.24 5.06 -11.06
CA THR A 345 1.05 6.28 -11.03
C THR A 345 2.21 6.15 -10.04
N TYR A 346 3.18 7.06 -10.17
CA TYR A 346 4.20 7.25 -9.16
C TYR A 346 3.60 7.81 -7.86
N VAL A 347 3.96 7.21 -6.74
CA VAL A 347 3.60 7.66 -5.39
C VAL A 347 4.89 8.00 -4.64
N SER A 348 5.01 9.24 -4.17
CA SER A 348 6.13 9.65 -3.34
C SER A 348 5.98 9.13 -1.91
N ARG A 349 7.11 9.00 -1.20
CA ARG A 349 7.08 8.85 0.26
C ARG A 349 6.35 10.03 0.91
N GLY A 350 5.54 9.75 1.93
CA GLY A 350 4.73 10.74 2.64
C GLY A 350 3.27 10.71 2.22
N LEU A 351 2.56 11.82 2.44
CA LEU A 351 1.15 11.98 2.09
C LEU A 351 1.02 12.63 0.71
N SER A 352 0.26 11.98 -0.16
CA SER A 352 -0.01 12.42 -1.52
C SER A 352 -1.48 12.22 -1.87
N MET A 353 -1.92 12.86 -2.95
CA MET A 353 -3.19 12.63 -3.58
C MET A 353 -2.97 12.26 -5.04
N VAL A 354 -3.69 11.25 -5.50
CA VAL A 354 -3.80 10.87 -6.90
C VAL A 354 -5.22 11.16 -7.36
N ALA A 355 -5.38 11.76 -8.54
CA ALA A 355 -6.69 12.09 -9.09
C ALA A 355 -6.67 12.05 -10.61
N ASP A 356 -7.85 11.88 -11.21
CA ASP A 356 -8.05 12.14 -12.64
C ASP A 356 -8.48 13.59 -12.83
N LEU A 357 -7.63 14.37 -13.48
CA LEU A 357 -7.81 15.79 -13.78
C LEU A 357 -8.39 15.97 -15.19
N ASP A 358 -9.57 16.59 -15.29
CA ASP A 358 -10.12 17.03 -16.57
C ASP A 358 -9.43 18.30 -17.05
N VAL A 359 -8.63 18.18 -18.10
CA VAL A 359 -7.83 19.29 -18.65
C VAL A 359 -8.59 20.14 -19.67
N ARG A 360 -9.82 19.75 -20.07
CA ARG A 360 -10.61 20.53 -21.05
C ARG A 360 -10.97 21.91 -20.53
N LYS A 361 -11.23 22.03 -19.23
CA LYS A 361 -11.48 23.32 -18.56
C LYS A 361 -10.24 24.22 -18.53
N LEU A 362 -9.05 23.63 -18.64
CA LEU A 362 -7.78 24.36 -18.78
C LEU A 362 -7.49 24.74 -20.25
N GLY A 363 -8.24 24.18 -21.22
CA GLY A 363 -8.07 24.46 -22.65
C GLY A 363 -6.79 23.90 -23.27
N ILE A 364 -6.13 22.95 -22.60
CA ILE A 364 -4.85 22.36 -23.05
C ILE A 364 -5.00 20.95 -23.63
N ASP A 365 -6.20 20.39 -23.62
CA ASP A 365 -6.49 19.02 -24.09
C ASP A 365 -6.09 18.81 -25.55
N HIS A 366 -6.29 19.81 -26.40
CA HIS A 366 -5.84 19.79 -27.78
C HIS A 366 -4.30 19.76 -27.93
N LEU A 367 -3.58 20.38 -26.99
CA LEU A 367 -2.12 20.42 -27.00
C LEU A 367 -1.52 19.08 -26.52
N ILE A 368 -2.05 18.53 -25.44
CA ILE A 368 -1.54 17.28 -24.86
C ILE A 368 -2.12 16.02 -25.52
N GLY A 369 -3.20 16.16 -26.29
CA GLY A 369 -3.86 15.07 -27.01
C GLY A 369 -4.76 14.16 -26.17
N VAL A 370 -5.00 14.52 -24.90
CA VAL A 370 -5.83 13.76 -23.95
C VAL A 370 -6.76 14.70 -23.19
N LYS A 371 -7.93 14.19 -22.81
CA LYS A 371 -8.94 14.96 -22.08
C LYS A 371 -8.74 14.94 -20.56
N ASN A 372 -8.10 13.87 -20.09
CA ASN A 372 -8.00 13.49 -18.70
C ASN A 372 -6.55 13.09 -18.40
N LEU A 373 -6.02 13.50 -17.25
CA LEU A 373 -4.68 13.18 -16.79
C LEU A 373 -4.72 12.61 -15.38
N ILE A 374 -4.04 11.48 -15.19
CA ILE A 374 -3.79 10.95 -13.85
C ILE A 374 -2.65 11.78 -13.25
N VAL A 375 -3.01 12.65 -12.30
CA VAL A 375 -2.08 13.53 -11.61
C VAL A 375 -1.77 13.01 -10.22
N SER A 376 -0.54 13.24 -9.77
CA SER A 376 -0.08 13.01 -8.41
C SER A 376 0.33 14.34 -7.78
N SER A 377 -0.05 14.58 -6.54
CA SER A 377 0.33 15.79 -5.79
C SER A 377 0.75 15.42 -4.38
N PRO A 378 1.82 16.00 -3.82
CA PRO A 378 1.97 16.08 -2.38
C PRO A 378 0.71 16.69 -1.76
N LEU A 379 0.29 16.19 -0.61
CA LEU A 379 -0.87 16.71 0.11
C LEU A 379 -0.40 17.31 1.43
N SER A 380 -0.70 18.59 1.64
CA SER A 380 -0.33 19.37 2.83
C SER A 380 -1.46 20.35 3.16
N SER A 381 -1.44 20.93 4.37
CA SER A 381 -2.35 22.01 4.76
C SER A 381 -2.05 23.36 4.05
N LYS A 382 -0.90 23.44 3.38
CA LYS A 382 -0.41 24.62 2.65
C LYS A 382 -0.67 24.51 1.16
N LEU A 383 -1.46 25.43 0.61
CA LEU A 383 -1.86 25.42 -0.79
C LEU A 383 -0.66 25.62 -1.74
N GLU A 384 0.33 26.41 -1.33
CA GLU A 384 1.57 26.66 -2.06
C GLU A 384 2.45 25.41 -2.25
N HIS A 385 2.25 24.36 -1.45
CA HIS A 385 2.96 23.09 -1.58
C HIS A 385 2.25 22.10 -2.50
N ILE A 386 0.99 22.38 -2.87
CA ILE A 386 0.20 21.53 -3.76
C ILE A 386 0.66 21.77 -5.19
N ARG A 387 0.94 20.68 -5.92
CA ARG A 387 1.22 20.70 -7.35
C ARG A 387 0.78 19.39 -7.97
N PHE A 388 0.02 19.46 -9.05
CA PHE A 388 -0.43 18.30 -9.80
C PHE A 388 0.57 17.98 -10.89
N ASP A 389 1.32 16.90 -10.71
CA ASP A 389 2.32 16.42 -11.66
C ASP A 389 1.78 15.17 -12.39
N ALA A 390 1.94 15.11 -13.71
CA ALA A 390 1.63 13.93 -14.52
C ALA A 390 2.68 13.74 -15.61
N ALA A 391 3.22 12.53 -15.76
CA ALA A 391 4.03 12.16 -16.91
C ALA A 391 3.11 11.82 -18.09
N LEU A 392 3.35 12.40 -19.25
CA LEU A 392 2.61 12.11 -20.47
C LEU A 392 3.32 10.97 -21.22
N GLU A 393 2.53 10.01 -21.70
CA GLU A 393 3.03 8.92 -22.55
C GLU A 393 3.19 9.34 -24.01
N THR A 394 2.80 10.57 -24.35
CA THR A 394 2.82 11.12 -25.71
C THR A 394 3.88 12.19 -25.84
N ASN A 395 4.53 12.19 -27.01
CA ASN A 395 5.35 13.31 -27.44
C ASN A 395 4.46 14.43 -27.99
N ILE A 396 4.83 15.68 -27.75
CA ILE A 396 4.09 16.86 -28.25
C ILE A 396 4.89 17.49 -29.40
N ALA A 397 4.34 17.45 -30.61
CA ALA A 397 4.95 18.08 -31.77
C ALA A 397 4.62 19.58 -31.83
N PHE A 398 5.66 20.40 -31.99
CA PHE A 398 5.56 21.84 -32.21
C PHE A 398 5.95 22.13 -33.67
N GLY A 399 4.96 22.08 -34.57
CA GLY A 399 5.20 22.23 -36.00
C GLY A 399 5.90 21.00 -36.60
N LYS A 400 6.76 21.24 -37.61
CA LYS A 400 7.46 20.17 -38.34
C LYS A 400 8.86 19.86 -37.80
N THR A 401 9.43 20.77 -37.03
CA THR A 401 10.87 20.77 -36.69
C THR A 401 11.14 20.53 -35.22
N ALA A 402 10.16 20.65 -34.32
CA ALA A 402 10.38 20.52 -32.89
C ALA A 402 9.42 19.50 -32.26
N THR A 403 9.92 18.67 -31.35
CA THR A 403 9.14 17.67 -30.60
C THR A 403 9.57 17.65 -29.15
N LEU A 404 8.62 17.81 -28.23
CA LEU A 404 8.84 17.66 -26.79
C LEU A 404 8.60 16.20 -26.39
N LYS A 405 9.63 15.57 -25.84
CA LYS A 405 9.66 14.19 -25.33
C LYS A 405 9.74 14.19 -23.81
N ASP A 406 9.47 13.03 -23.20
CA ASP A 406 9.50 12.82 -21.74
C ASP A 406 8.71 13.90 -20.99
N VAL A 407 7.51 14.20 -21.49
CA VAL A 407 6.77 15.38 -21.09
C VAL A 407 6.17 15.20 -19.70
N ILE A 408 6.38 16.18 -18.83
CA ILE A 408 5.75 16.30 -17.52
C ILE A 408 4.81 17.49 -17.56
N PHE A 409 3.52 17.22 -17.40
CA PHE A 409 2.52 18.22 -17.08
C PHE A 409 2.62 18.60 -15.60
N ARG A 410 2.54 19.91 -15.32
CA ARG A 410 2.47 20.45 -13.96
C ARG A 410 1.40 21.53 -13.86
N LEU A 411 0.53 21.42 -12.86
CA LEU A 411 -0.40 22.48 -12.46
C LEU A 411 -0.11 22.91 -11.02
N LYS A 412 0.22 24.18 -10.82
CA LYS A 412 0.31 24.85 -9.52
C LYS A 412 -0.99 25.62 -9.29
N PRO A 413 -1.89 25.16 -8.41
CA PRO A 413 -3.22 25.75 -8.26
C PRO A 413 -3.29 26.94 -7.28
N ALA A 414 -2.21 27.25 -6.57
CA ALA A 414 -2.20 28.33 -5.58
C ALA A 414 -2.42 29.69 -6.26
N PRO A 415 -3.40 30.52 -5.84
CA PRO A 415 -3.68 31.80 -6.51
C PRO A 415 -2.48 32.77 -6.59
N SER A 416 -1.59 32.73 -5.60
CA SER A 416 -0.37 33.55 -5.57
C SER A 416 0.69 33.13 -6.59
N ASN A 417 0.61 31.91 -7.13
CA ASN A 417 1.54 31.35 -8.09
C ASN A 417 0.82 30.35 -9.02
N PHE A 418 -0.33 30.78 -9.55
CA PHE A 418 -1.14 29.89 -10.37
C PHE A 418 -0.42 29.71 -11.70
N ALA A 419 -0.01 28.48 -12.01
CA ALA A 419 0.76 28.19 -13.20
C ALA A 419 0.45 26.82 -13.80
N VAL A 420 0.52 26.75 -15.14
CA VAL A 420 0.45 25.52 -15.90
C VAL A 420 1.75 25.36 -16.68
N SER A 421 2.41 24.21 -16.58
CA SER A 421 3.70 23.97 -17.23
C SER A 421 3.71 22.63 -17.98
N LEU A 422 4.46 22.61 -19.09
CA LEU A 422 4.90 21.39 -19.78
C LEU A 422 6.42 21.40 -19.78
N LEU A 423 7.02 20.47 -19.04
CA LEU A 423 8.46 20.30 -18.91
C LEU A 423 8.88 19.04 -19.67
N GLY A 424 10.09 18.98 -20.20
CA GLY A 424 10.57 17.80 -20.91
C GLY A 424 11.86 18.05 -21.68
N VAL A 425 12.07 17.23 -22.70
CA VAL A 425 13.22 17.31 -23.61
C VAL A 425 12.72 17.71 -24.99
N MET A 426 13.02 18.93 -25.42
CA MET A 426 12.71 19.42 -26.75
C MET A 426 13.82 19.01 -27.71
N GLU A 427 13.47 18.19 -28.71
CA GLU A 427 14.32 17.86 -29.84
C GLU A 427 13.92 18.74 -31.02
N THR A 428 14.85 19.56 -31.51
CA THR A 428 14.61 20.50 -32.61
C THR A 428 15.57 20.21 -33.76
N GLN A 429 15.04 19.93 -34.95
CA GLN A 429 15.80 19.88 -36.19
C GLN A 429 16.02 21.31 -36.72
N VAL A 430 17.27 21.73 -36.81
CA VAL A 430 17.68 22.99 -37.44
C VAL A 430 18.69 22.67 -38.51
N ASP A 431 18.31 22.83 -39.78
CA ASP A 431 19.11 22.43 -40.94
C ASP A 431 19.54 20.96 -40.85
N GLU A 432 20.84 20.65 -40.77
CA GLU A 432 21.38 19.30 -40.62
C GLU A 432 21.55 18.88 -39.15
N ASP A 433 21.45 19.81 -38.21
CA ASP A 433 21.70 19.57 -36.78
C ASP A 433 20.42 19.20 -36.01
N VAL A 434 20.56 18.25 -35.08
CA VAL A 434 19.53 17.90 -34.08
C VAL A 434 19.94 18.50 -32.74
N LEU A 435 19.21 19.54 -32.32
CA LEU A 435 19.47 20.24 -31.07
C LEU A 435 18.57 19.71 -29.97
N ILE A 436 19.16 19.36 -28.83
CA ILE A 436 18.44 18.78 -27.68
C ILE A 436 18.44 19.79 -26.53
N PHE A 437 17.25 20.29 -26.19
CA PHE A 437 17.04 21.22 -25.10
C PHE A 437 16.29 20.55 -23.94
N LYS A 438 16.77 20.73 -22.72
CA LYS A 438 16.04 20.35 -21.50
C LYS A 438 15.37 21.59 -20.93
N GLY A 439 14.05 21.55 -20.78
CA GLY A 439 13.32 22.76 -20.42
C GLY A 439 11.81 22.58 -20.51
N GLY A 440 11.10 23.70 -20.69
CA GLY A 440 9.67 23.65 -20.85
C GLY A 440 9.02 25.01 -21.06
N VAL A 441 7.71 24.95 -21.21
CA VAL A 441 6.82 26.11 -21.23
C VAL A 441 6.10 26.21 -19.88
N GLU A 442 5.94 27.43 -19.37
CA GLU A 442 5.16 27.75 -18.19
C GLU A 442 4.28 28.96 -18.46
N LEU A 443 2.97 28.80 -18.28
CA LEU A 443 2.00 29.88 -18.28
C LEU A 443 1.70 30.25 -16.83
N VAL A 444 2.15 31.42 -16.39
CA VAL A 444 1.90 31.97 -15.05
C VAL A 444 0.74 32.95 -15.14
N LEU A 445 -0.44 32.55 -14.65
CA LEU A 445 -1.65 33.36 -14.77
C LEU A 445 -1.68 34.54 -13.79
N SER A 446 -1.02 34.43 -12.63
CA SER A 446 -0.93 35.53 -11.65
C SER A 446 -0.25 36.76 -12.26
N ASP A 447 0.79 36.52 -13.06
CA ASP A 447 1.61 37.55 -13.66
C ASP A 447 1.22 37.82 -15.12
N GLN A 448 0.26 37.04 -15.64
CA GLN A 448 -0.14 37.03 -17.05
C GLN A 448 1.08 36.93 -17.97
N THR A 449 1.95 35.96 -17.70
CA THR A 449 3.16 35.71 -18.48
C THR A 449 3.17 34.29 -19.03
N PHE A 450 3.66 34.17 -20.26
CA PHE A 450 4.07 32.91 -20.86
C PHE A 450 5.59 32.90 -20.90
N ASN A 451 6.21 31.84 -20.38
CA ASN A 451 7.65 31.69 -20.33
C ASN A 451 8.03 30.35 -20.98
N PHE A 452 9.10 30.35 -21.76
CA PHE A 452 9.81 29.20 -22.26
C PHE A 452 11.23 29.28 -21.73
N LEU A 453 11.67 28.25 -21.04
CA LEU A 453 12.99 28.16 -20.43
C LEU A 453 13.59 26.82 -20.83
N ALA A 454 14.73 26.83 -21.52
CA ALA A 454 15.38 25.61 -21.92
C ALA A 454 16.89 25.76 -22.04
N MET A 455 17.62 24.67 -21.79
CA MET A 455 19.07 24.62 -21.92
C MET A 455 19.46 23.52 -22.91
N MET A 456 20.23 23.88 -23.92
CA MET A 456 20.82 22.97 -24.89
C MET A 456 22.01 22.26 -24.26
N ASN A 457 22.12 20.95 -24.47
CA ASN A 457 23.36 20.23 -24.23
C ASN A 457 23.93 19.78 -25.58
N GLY A 458 25.14 20.22 -25.91
CA GLY A 458 25.81 19.92 -27.17
C GLY A 458 26.19 21.16 -27.97
N ASP A 459 26.51 20.94 -29.24
CA ASP A 459 27.04 21.95 -30.15
C ASP A 459 26.04 22.19 -31.30
N TRP A 460 25.76 23.46 -31.59
CA TRP A 460 25.06 23.90 -32.80
C TRP A 460 26.08 24.49 -33.76
N ASN A 461 26.26 23.85 -34.91
CA ASN A 461 27.28 24.22 -35.88
C ASN A 461 26.67 25.12 -36.96
N ASP A 462 27.45 26.12 -37.37
CA ASP A 462 27.08 27.10 -38.39
C ASP A 462 25.68 27.74 -38.16
N PRO A 463 25.35 28.19 -36.93
CA PRO A 463 24.01 28.66 -36.60
C PRO A 463 23.62 29.84 -37.49
N LEU A 464 22.39 29.82 -38.01
CA LEU A 464 21.86 30.83 -38.92
C LEU A 464 22.70 30.99 -40.22
N GLY A 465 23.45 29.97 -40.61
CA GLY A 465 24.31 29.96 -41.80
C GLY A 465 25.66 30.67 -41.62
N ALA A 466 26.02 31.06 -40.39
CA ALA A 466 27.30 31.68 -40.07
C ALA A 466 28.42 30.63 -40.05
N ARG A 467 29.08 30.42 -41.19
CA ARG A 467 30.14 29.40 -41.34
C ARG A 467 31.27 29.58 -40.33
N GLY A 468 31.67 28.47 -39.71
CA GLY A 468 32.76 28.39 -38.73
C GLY A 468 32.38 28.84 -37.33
N LEU A 469 31.11 29.24 -37.10
CA LEU A 469 30.58 29.56 -35.77
C LEU A 469 30.00 28.29 -35.15
N GLN A 470 30.37 28.02 -33.91
CA GLN A 470 29.80 26.98 -33.07
C GLN A 470 29.25 27.62 -31.81
N VAL A 471 28.02 27.25 -31.44
CA VAL A 471 27.39 27.66 -30.19
C VAL A 471 27.13 26.42 -29.33
N SER A 472 27.62 26.42 -28.11
CA SER A 472 27.50 25.29 -27.19
C SER A 472 26.84 25.70 -25.87
N ASP A 473 26.19 24.75 -25.20
CA ASP A 473 25.55 24.94 -23.90
C ASP A 473 24.57 26.13 -23.86
N LEU A 474 23.78 26.29 -24.93
CA LEU A 474 22.88 27.43 -25.14
C LEU A 474 21.68 27.40 -24.18
N GLY A 475 21.63 28.34 -23.25
CA GLY A 475 20.44 28.71 -22.49
C GLY A 475 19.52 29.63 -23.28
N ILE A 476 18.23 29.28 -23.33
CA ILE A 476 17.18 30.07 -23.96
C ILE A 476 16.12 30.39 -22.90
N GLN A 477 15.82 31.67 -22.76
CA GLN A 477 14.65 32.18 -22.08
C GLN A 477 13.86 33.00 -23.08
N MET A 478 12.63 32.61 -23.36
CA MET A 478 11.70 33.41 -24.13
C MET A 478 10.44 33.59 -23.33
N GLY A 479 9.72 34.67 -23.54
CA GLY A 479 8.43 34.84 -22.91
C GLY A 479 7.67 36.02 -23.47
N ALA A 480 6.42 36.12 -23.05
CA ALA A 480 5.50 37.15 -23.45
C ALA A 480 4.64 37.55 -22.26
N SER A 481 4.44 38.85 -22.08
CA SER A 481 3.52 39.41 -21.10
C SER A 481 2.23 39.86 -21.78
N PHE A 482 1.10 39.53 -21.16
CA PHE A 482 -0.25 39.88 -21.62
C PHE A 482 -0.90 40.97 -20.74
N THR A 483 -0.18 41.49 -19.74
CA THR A 483 -0.63 42.50 -18.76
C THR A 483 -1.19 43.78 -19.37
N THR A 484 -0.76 44.15 -20.58
CA THR A 484 -1.15 45.37 -21.29
C THR A 484 -1.89 45.07 -22.59
N ALA A 485 -2.74 44.03 -22.61
CA ALA A 485 -3.55 43.66 -23.78
C ALA A 485 -4.12 44.92 -24.47
N PRO A 486 -3.96 45.08 -25.80
CA PRO A 486 -3.73 44.04 -26.80
C PRO A 486 -2.27 43.79 -27.23
N VAL A 487 -1.28 44.53 -26.72
CA VAL A 487 0.11 44.41 -27.19
C VAL A 487 0.86 43.38 -26.34
N LEU A 488 1.30 42.29 -26.97
CA LEU A 488 2.19 41.29 -26.37
C LEU A 488 3.61 41.86 -26.31
N LEU A 489 4.18 41.92 -25.11
CA LEU A 489 5.55 42.39 -24.92
C LEU A 489 6.48 41.19 -24.75
N PRO A 490 7.35 40.91 -25.74
CA PRO A 490 8.27 39.78 -25.65
C PRO A 490 9.45 40.07 -24.73
N ASN A 491 9.96 39.04 -24.09
CA ASN A 491 11.30 39.01 -23.53
C ASN A 491 12.06 37.81 -24.12
N ILE A 492 13.32 38.02 -24.46
CA ILE A 492 14.18 36.98 -25.05
C ILE A 492 15.55 37.13 -24.40
N ALA A 493 16.10 36.05 -23.85
CA ALA A 493 17.48 35.96 -23.45
C ALA A 493 18.10 34.67 -24.00
N LEU A 494 19.28 34.81 -24.58
CA LEU A 494 20.10 33.74 -25.12
C LEU A 494 21.47 33.84 -24.46
N ALA A 495 21.98 32.77 -23.89
CA ALA A 495 23.30 32.75 -23.26
C ALA A 495 24.01 31.44 -23.58
N GLY A 496 25.24 31.48 -24.07
CA GLY A 496 25.95 30.26 -24.44
C GLY A 496 27.43 30.48 -24.67
N LYS A 497 28.16 29.38 -24.89
CA LYS A 497 29.56 29.43 -25.33
C LYS A 497 29.60 29.65 -26.83
N VAL A 498 30.57 30.42 -27.28
CA VAL A 498 30.78 30.75 -28.69
C VAL A 498 32.20 30.36 -29.09
N GLU A 499 32.33 29.59 -30.17
CA GLU A 499 33.61 29.26 -30.80
C GLU A 499 33.59 29.68 -32.28
N ILE A 500 34.58 30.45 -32.72
CA ILE A 500 34.78 30.79 -34.13
C ILE A 500 36.26 30.56 -34.48
N GLY A 501 36.56 29.49 -35.21
CA GLY A 501 37.94 29.12 -35.52
C GLY A 501 38.76 28.80 -34.25
N LYS A 502 39.61 29.74 -33.81
CA LYS A 502 40.40 29.62 -32.57
C LYS A 502 39.83 30.45 -31.41
N PHE A 503 38.85 31.32 -31.68
CA PHE A 503 38.23 32.17 -30.68
C PHE A 503 37.30 31.35 -29.82
N ARG A 504 37.44 31.46 -28.50
CA ARG A 504 36.54 30.83 -27.54
C ARG A 504 36.07 31.86 -26.54
N GLY A 505 34.78 31.86 -26.28
CA GLY A 505 34.16 32.87 -25.45
C GLY A 505 32.80 32.46 -24.96
N SER A 506 32.12 33.40 -24.32
CA SER A 506 30.69 33.30 -24.06
C SER A 506 29.97 34.55 -24.52
N ALA A 507 28.71 34.40 -24.92
CA ALA A 507 27.88 35.50 -25.34
C ALA A 507 26.51 35.38 -24.66
N THR A 508 26.01 36.51 -24.20
CA THR A 508 24.66 36.68 -23.66
C THR A 508 23.98 37.84 -24.37
N VAL A 509 22.80 37.60 -24.91
CA VAL A 509 21.92 38.62 -25.48
C VAL A 509 20.61 38.53 -24.73
N ALA A 510 20.20 39.61 -24.07
CA ALA A 510 18.88 39.73 -23.45
C ALA A 510 18.15 40.97 -23.97
N PHE A 511 16.87 40.82 -24.24
CA PHE A 511 15.96 41.87 -24.68
C PHE A 511 14.67 41.77 -23.87
N ASP A 512 14.30 42.84 -23.17
CA ASP A 512 13.02 42.93 -22.45
C ASP A 512 12.23 44.12 -22.98
N ALA A 513 11.21 43.86 -23.80
CA ALA A 513 10.36 44.90 -24.37
C ALA A 513 9.55 45.67 -23.31
N ARG A 514 9.36 45.10 -22.11
CA ARG A 514 8.66 45.76 -20.99
C ARG A 514 9.56 46.76 -20.29
N ASN A 515 10.86 46.49 -20.26
CA ASN A 515 11.85 47.37 -19.66
C ASN A 515 13.13 47.35 -20.50
N PRO A 516 13.22 48.20 -21.54
CA PRO A 516 14.39 48.25 -22.41
C PRO A 516 15.71 48.45 -21.65
N ALA A 517 15.67 49.11 -20.48
CA ALA A 517 16.86 49.29 -19.64
C ALA A 517 17.43 47.99 -19.05
N LYS A 518 16.66 46.89 -19.08
CA LYS A 518 17.11 45.53 -18.70
C LYS A 518 17.57 44.69 -19.90
N SER A 519 17.62 45.27 -21.10
CA SER A 519 18.22 44.60 -22.25
C SER A 519 19.74 44.67 -22.14
N MET A 520 20.44 43.64 -22.58
CA MET A 520 21.90 43.59 -22.55
C MET A 520 22.43 42.81 -23.75
N LEU A 521 23.63 43.18 -24.19
CA LEU A 521 24.49 42.32 -24.97
C LEU A 521 25.83 42.28 -24.24
N ALA A 522 26.25 41.09 -23.84
CA ALA A 522 27.53 40.85 -23.21
C ALA A 522 28.25 39.73 -23.97
N ALA A 523 29.54 39.89 -24.24
CA ALA A 523 30.36 38.85 -24.82
C ALA A 523 31.77 38.91 -24.23
N ASP A 524 32.33 37.77 -23.89
CA ASP A 524 33.72 37.62 -23.47
C ASP A 524 34.46 36.70 -24.43
N PHE A 525 35.74 36.99 -24.69
CA PHE A 525 36.61 36.13 -25.48
C PHE A 525 37.97 35.99 -24.82
N ASN A 526 38.48 34.75 -24.76
CA ASN A 526 39.78 34.44 -24.18
C ASN A 526 40.93 35.15 -24.91
N GLN A 527 40.84 35.25 -26.23
CA GLN A 527 41.80 35.91 -27.09
C GLN A 527 41.12 36.31 -28.39
N LEU A 528 41.43 37.50 -28.91
CA LEU A 528 40.98 37.97 -30.21
C LEU A 528 42.19 38.42 -31.03
N ILE A 529 42.43 37.80 -32.18
CA ILE A 529 43.54 38.08 -33.09
C ILE A 529 42.94 38.84 -34.27
N LEU A 530 43.44 40.04 -34.55
CA LEU A 530 42.81 40.92 -35.54
C LEU A 530 42.79 40.29 -36.94
N TRP A 531 43.82 39.53 -37.29
CA TRP A 531 43.84 38.75 -38.54
C TRP A 531 42.72 37.71 -38.60
N ASP A 532 42.50 36.98 -37.52
CA ASP A 532 41.51 35.89 -37.50
C ASP A 532 40.08 36.47 -37.59
N LEU A 533 39.83 37.69 -37.08
CA LEU A 533 38.58 38.42 -37.29
C LEU A 533 38.41 38.85 -38.77
N VAL A 534 39.46 39.36 -39.39
CA VAL A 534 39.46 39.74 -40.81
C VAL A 534 39.23 38.51 -41.70
N ALA A 535 39.89 37.39 -41.39
CA ALA A 535 39.73 36.13 -42.11
C ALA A 535 38.33 35.52 -41.92
N ALA A 536 37.73 35.65 -40.74
CA ALA A 536 36.37 35.15 -40.47
C ALA A 536 35.27 35.99 -41.15
N LEU A 537 35.46 37.30 -41.30
CA LEU A 537 34.43 38.22 -41.83
C LEU A 537 34.59 38.53 -43.33
N CYS A 538 35.77 38.29 -43.92
CA CYS A 538 36.04 38.58 -45.33
C CYS A 538 36.00 37.31 -46.18
N SER A 539 35.48 37.40 -47.40
CA SER A 539 35.56 36.29 -48.37
C SER A 539 37.00 36.00 -48.82
N ASP A 540 37.29 34.76 -49.23
CA ASP A 540 38.58 34.33 -49.79
C ASP A 540 39.10 35.25 -50.92
N ALA A 541 38.18 35.85 -51.69
CA ALA A 541 38.51 36.78 -52.77
C ALA A 541 39.12 38.09 -52.21
N VAL A 542 38.57 38.62 -51.12
CA VAL A 542 39.10 39.81 -50.43
C VAL A 542 40.39 39.44 -49.71
N GLU A 543 40.43 38.29 -49.04
CA GLU A 543 41.57 37.84 -48.26
C GLU A 543 42.84 37.66 -49.13
N LYS A 544 42.69 37.21 -50.38
CA LYS A 544 43.79 37.05 -51.35
C LYS A 544 44.43 38.37 -51.79
N HIS A 545 43.71 39.50 -51.70
CA HIS A 545 44.21 40.81 -52.09
C HIS A 545 44.88 41.57 -50.92
N ILE A 546 44.86 41.03 -49.71
CA ILE A 546 45.55 41.61 -48.56
C ILE A 546 47.05 41.24 -48.65
N PRO A 547 47.97 42.22 -48.73
CA PRO A 547 49.41 41.95 -48.83
C PRO A 547 49.95 41.12 -47.66
N ALA A 548 50.92 40.24 -47.90
CA ALA A 548 51.48 39.32 -46.90
C ALA A 548 51.97 40.05 -45.63
N ASP A 549 52.72 41.14 -45.79
CA ASP A 549 53.21 41.96 -44.69
C ASP A 549 52.06 42.53 -43.83
N MET A 550 50.93 42.85 -44.45
CA MET A 550 49.74 43.32 -43.75
C MET A 550 49.03 42.17 -43.01
N LYS A 551 49.00 40.96 -43.58
CA LYS A 551 48.50 39.76 -42.87
C LYS A 551 49.32 39.49 -41.62
N ASP A 552 50.64 39.55 -41.71
CA ASP A 552 51.54 39.29 -40.58
C ASP A 552 51.44 40.37 -39.50
N ASN A 553 51.27 41.65 -39.89
CA ASN A 553 50.98 42.73 -38.94
C ASN A 553 49.62 42.57 -38.25
N LEU A 554 48.60 42.10 -38.94
CA LEU A 554 47.28 41.86 -38.33
C LEU A 554 47.30 40.62 -37.41
N ARG A 555 48.18 39.63 -37.66
CA ARG A 555 48.37 38.45 -36.80
C ARG A 555 49.12 38.79 -35.51
N SER A 556 49.95 39.83 -35.51
CA SER A 556 50.70 40.25 -34.32
C SER A 556 49.85 41.08 -33.36
N ILE A 557 48.69 41.60 -33.80
CA ILE A 557 47.72 42.30 -32.96
C ILE A 557 46.77 41.27 -32.35
N TYR A 558 46.93 41.01 -31.06
CA TYR A 558 46.00 40.20 -30.29
C TYR A 558 45.56 40.93 -29.02
N PHE A 559 44.28 40.79 -28.71
CA PHE A 559 43.65 41.21 -27.49
C PHE A 559 43.45 39.97 -26.61
N LYS A 560 43.68 40.09 -25.30
CA LYS A 560 43.43 39.03 -24.32
C LYS A 560 42.30 39.46 -23.42
N ASP A 561 41.50 38.50 -22.97
CA ASP A 561 40.41 38.71 -22.01
C ASP A 561 39.51 39.87 -22.45
N VAL A 562 38.99 39.78 -23.68
CA VAL A 562 38.17 40.83 -24.28
C VAL A 562 36.78 40.73 -23.71
N GLU A 563 36.33 41.77 -23.02
CA GLU A 563 34.95 41.93 -22.56
C GLU A 563 34.26 43.02 -23.37
N LEU A 564 33.11 42.68 -23.95
CA LEU A 564 32.24 43.61 -24.65
C LEU A 564 30.88 43.61 -23.97
N GLU A 565 30.49 44.74 -23.40
CA GLU A 565 29.20 44.93 -22.77
C GLU A 565 28.49 46.15 -23.37
N ALA A 566 27.27 45.94 -23.83
CA ALA A 566 26.34 46.98 -24.27
C ALA A 566 25.05 46.87 -23.46
N VAL A 567 24.94 47.74 -22.46
CA VAL A 567 23.76 47.86 -21.59
C VAL A 567 23.18 49.28 -21.65
N PRO A 568 21.86 49.47 -21.80
CA PRO A 568 21.25 50.81 -21.82
C PRO A 568 21.33 51.52 -20.46
N ALA A 569 21.51 50.77 -19.38
CA ALA A 569 21.87 51.23 -18.03
C ALA A 569 22.74 50.16 -17.34
N PRO A 570 23.66 50.50 -16.42
CA PRO A 570 24.50 49.51 -15.74
C PRO A 570 23.64 48.45 -15.03
N VAL A 571 23.78 47.18 -15.38
CA VAL A 571 23.09 46.07 -14.73
C VAL A 571 24.12 45.27 -13.93
N GLN A 572 23.87 45.03 -12.64
CA GLN A 572 24.66 44.06 -11.89
C GLN A 572 24.31 42.65 -12.39
N VAL A 573 25.22 42.06 -13.16
CA VAL A 573 25.16 40.64 -13.52
C VAL A 573 25.61 39.84 -12.30
N LEU A 574 24.82 38.85 -11.89
CA LEU A 574 25.18 37.90 -10.85
C LEU A 574 26.33 37.01 -11.37
N ASP A 575 27.49 37.07 -10.71
CA ASP A 575 28.56 36.10 -10.90
C ASP A 575 28.07 34.68 -10.61
N ARG A 576 28.54 33.71 -11.42
CA ARG A 576 28.15 32.29 -11.38
C ARG A 576 28.37 31.66 -10.01
N LEU A 577 27.44 30.77 -9.62
CA LEU A 577 27.65 29.68 -8.66
C LEU A 577 28.38 28.51 -9.30
#